data_AF-A0A8S9PTF6-F1
#
_entry.id   AF-A0A8S9PTF6-F1
#
_cell.length_a   1.000
_cell.length_b   1.000
_cell.length_c   1.000
_cell.angle_alpha   90.00
_cell.angle_beta   90.00
_cell.angle_gamma   90.00
#
_symmetry.space_group_name_H-M   'P 1'
#
loop_
_entity.id
_entity.type
_entity.pdbx_description
1 polymer ?
#
loop_
_entity_poly.entity_id
_entity_poly.type
_entity_poly.pdbx_seq_one_letter_code
_entity_poly.pdbx_strand_id
1 'polypeptide(L)'
;MRFIWLLFSENNSLWAKWQKQYIIGTKSFWEIEVSAIHSWLWKSILQLRPLAAIFLRTNVADGRNTQFWWDSWTPFGPLIQYLGYSGPSRLRLPLNASVAAGVRLASWGLNITTLCCLCAVANETRGHVLLSCVYSREIWKLILLRLDPVRNLFSSWAELLSWLRQGSSAAPRTLRSVVAQA
;
A
#
# COMPACT_ATOMS: atom_id res chain seq x y z
N MET A 1 -5.13 17.15 -2.83
CA MET A 1 -3.94 16.30 -3.08
C MET A 1 -2.61 17.03 -3.01
N ARG A 2 -2.39 18.16 -3.72
CA ARG A 2 -1.11 18.90 -3.73
C ARG A 2 -0.53 19.21 -2.32
N PHE A 3 -1.37 19.67 -1.39
CA PHE A 3 -0.93 19.99 -0.03
C PHE A 3 -0.51 18.77 0.80
N ILE A 4 -1.19 17.63 0.63
CA ILE A 4 -0.78 16.39 1.29
C ILE A 4 0.55 15.92 0.72
N TRP A 5 0.71 15.95 -0.61
CA TRP A 5 1.99 15.61 -1.24
C TRP A 5 3.13 16.52 -0.74
N LEU A 6 2.90 17.82 -0.54
CA LEU A 6 3.89 18.72 0.06
C LEU A 6 4.27 18.38 1.50
N LEU A 7 3.37 17.77 2.28
CA LEU A 7 3.70 17.27 3.62
C LEU A 7 4.65 16.07 3.57
N PHE A 8 4.51 15.21 2.56
CA PHE A 8 5.26 13.95 2.47
C PHE A 8 6.45 13.99 1.49
N SER A 9 6.55 15.02 0.65
CA SER A 9 7.71 15.25 -0.22
C SER A 9 8.88 15.85 0.57
N GLU A 10 10.12 15.57 0.15
CA GLU A 10 11.37 16.14 0.70
C GLU A 10 11.55 17.64 0.40
N ASN A 11 10.46 18.36 0.10
CA ASN A 11 10.53 19.74 -0.32
C ASN A 11 10.70 20.67 0.89
N ASN A 12 11.56 21.68 0.76
CA ASN A 12 11.82 22.72 1.76
C ASN A 12 10.65 23.71 1.96
N SER A 13 9.40 23.28 1.75
CA SER A 13 8.22 24.12 1.92
C SER A 13 8.11 24.62 3.37
N LEU A 14 8.16 25.94 3.55
CA LEU A 14 7.95 26.58 4.85
C LEU A 14 6.58 26.24 5.45
N TRP A 15 5.55 26.17 4.61
CA TRP A 15 4.23 25.71 5.01
C TRP A 15 4.28 24.28 5.55
N ALA A 16 4.92 23.34 4.85
CA ALA A 16 5.01 21.95 5.30
C ALA A 16 5.82 21.82 6.61
N LYS A 17 6.93 22.56 6.74
CA LYS A 17 7.73 22.61 7.98
C LYS A 17 6.92 23.16 9.15
N TRP A 18 6.17 24.24 8.94
CA TRP A 18 5.31 24.83 9.97
C TRP A 18 4.21 23.86 10.40
N GLN A 19 3.55 23.20 9.45
CA GLN A 19 2.52 22.20 9.74
C GLN A 19 3.09 21.01 10.54
N LYS A 20 4.29 20.52 10.14
CA LYS A 20 4.98 19.45 10.86
C LYS A 20 5.34 19.85 12.29
N GLN A 21 5.83 21.08 12.49
CA GLN A 21 6.27 21.55 13.80
C GLN A 21 5.10 21.82 14.75
N TYR A 22 4.06 22.53 14.28
CA TYR A 22 3.04 23.12 15.15
C TYR A 22 1.70 22.39 15.14
N ILE A 23 1.37 21.63 14.08
CA ILE A 23 0.10 20.89 14.02
C ILE A 23 0.33 19.39 14.20
N ILE A 24 1.27 18.80 13.46
CA ILE A 24 1.54 17.37 13.53
C ILE A 24 2.40 17.04 14.77
N GLY A 25 3.44 17.82 15.01
CA GLY A 25 4.38 17.60 16.10
C GLY A 25 5.02 16.22 16.00
N THR A 26 4.89 15.43 17.08
CA THR A 26 5.37 14.04 17.17
C THR A 26 4.33 13.01 16.73
N LYS A 27 3.09 13.43 16.46
CA LYS A 27 1.99 12.52 16.08
C LYS A 27 2.09 12.12 14.62
N SER A 28 1.39 11.05 14.27
CA SER A 28 1.25 10.70 12.86
C SER A 28 0.24 11.65 12.20
N PHE A 29 0.50 12.02 10.95
CA PHE A 29 -0.51 12.74 10.15
C PHE A 29 -1.85 12.01 10.13
N TRP A 30 -1.86 10.68 10.18
CA TRP A 30 -3.06 9.85 10.12
C TRP A 30 -3.79 9.74 11.45
N GLU A 31 -3.10 10.03 12.56
CA GLU A 31 -3.62 9.96 13.94
C GLU A 31 -4.41 11.23 14.33
N ILE A 32 -4.07 12.40 13.79
CA ILE A 32 -4.61 13.68 14.25
C ILE A 32 -6.14 13.73 14.04
N GLU A 33 -6.92 13.91 15.09
CA GLU A 33 -8.38 14.06 14.96
C GLU A 33 -8.77 15.45 14.45
N VAL A 34 -9.94 15.53 13.79
CA VAL A 34 -10.48 16.81 13.31
C VAL A 34 -11.01 17.61 14.50
N SER A 35 -10.23 18.56 15.00
CA SER A 35 -10.63 19.47 16.09
C SER A 35 -11.16 20.83 15.61
N ALA A 36 -12.01 21.47 16.42
CA ALA A 36 -12.57 22.79 16.17
C ALA A 36 -11.49 23.87 15.97
N ILE A 37 -10.37 23.77 16.68
CA ILE A 37 -9.24 24.70 16.65
C ILE A 37 -8.46 24.69 15.32
N HIS A 38 -8.65 23.67 14.48
CA HIS A 38 -7.94 23.58 13.21
C HIS A 38 -8.53 24.52 12.15
N SER A 39 -7.65 25.09 11.33
CA SER A 39 -8.07 25.91 10.19
C SER A 39 -8.92 25.09 9.22
N TRP A 40 -9.85 25.76 8.52
CA TRP A 40 -10.71 25.10 7.55
C TRP A 40 -9.92 24.32 6.49
N LEU A 41 -8.81 24.90 6.01
CA LEU A 41 -7.90 24.24 5.09
C LEU A 41 -7.32 22.93 5.67
N TRP A 42 -6.92 22.94 6.94
CA TRP A 42 -6.40 21.73 7.58
C TRP A 42 -7.48 20.67 7.74
N LYS A 43 -8.70 21.05 8.14
CA LYS A 43 -9.85 20.12 8.20
C LYS A 43 -10.12 19.46 6.84
N SER A 44 -10.12 20.24 5.76
CA SER A 44 -10.25 19.72 4.39
C SER A 44 -9.08 18.80 3.99
N ILE A 45 -7.86 19.10 4.45
CA ILE A 45 -6.70 18.21 4.26
C ILE A 45 -6.89 16.88 5.00
N LEU A 46 -7.41 16.90 6.24
CA LEU A 46 -7.66 15.68 7.02
C LEU A 46 -8.78 14.83 6.41
N GLN A 47 -9.83 15.45 5.85
CA GLN A 47 -10.91 14.74 5.16
C GLN A 47 -10.43 13.98 3.91
N LEU A 48 -9.35 14.44 3.28
CA LEU A 48 -8.76 13.80 2.10
C LEU A 48 -7.83 12.62 2.43
N ARG A 49 -7.65 12.27 3.71
CA ARG A 49 -6.81 11.14 4.16
C ARG A 49 -7.15 9.80 3.52
N PRO A 50 -8.42 9.37 3.44
CA PRO A 50 -8.74 8.04 2.88
C PRO A 50 -8.23 7.92 1.44
N LEU A 51 -8.43 8.97 0.65
CA LEU A 51 -7.93 9.02 -0.72
C LEU A 51 -6.40 9.10 -0.76
N ALA A 52 -5.79 9.89 0.13
CA ALA A 52 -4.34 10.04 0.18
C ALA A 52 -3.61 8.75 0.60
N ALA A 53 -4.19 7.94 1.49
CA ALA A 53 -3.63 6.67 1.94
C ALA A 53 -3.46 5.66 0.80
N ILE A 54 -4.31 5.73 -0.23
CA ILE A 54 -4.21 4.90 -1.44
C ILE A 54 -2.91 5.21 -2.21
N PHE A 55 -2.51 6.47 -2.27
CA PHE A 55 -1.40 6.95 -3.10
C PHE A 55 -0.10 7.16 -2.32
N LEU A 56 -0.17 7.49 -1.04
CA LEU A 56 0.96 7.81 -0.19
C LEU A 56 1.33 6.60 0.66
N ARG A 57 2.05 5.68 0.04
CA ARG A 57 2.79 4.65 0.78
C ARG A 57 4.02 5.32 1.37
N THR A 58 4.17 5.27 2.69
CA THR A 58 5.43 5.67 3.30
C THR A 58 6.53 4.73 2.81
N ASN A 59 7.61 5.27 2.23
CA ASN A 59 8.78 4.46 1.93
C ASN A 59 9.37 4.03 3.27
N VAL A 60 9.08 2.79 3.67
CA VAL A 60 9.62 2.18 4.88
C VAL A 60 11.10 1.96 4.59
N ALA A 61 11.93 2.95 4.93
CA ALA A 61 13.37 2.82 4.90
C ALA A 61 13.81 1.85 6.01
N ASP A 62 14.46 2.33 7.06
CA ASP A 62 14.79 1.50 8.23
C ASP A 62 13.63 1.34 9.23
N GLY A 63 12.50 2.01 8.99
CA GLY A 63 11.28 1.95 9.80
C GLY A 63 11.37 2.64 11.17
N ARG A 64 12.44 3.37 11.48
CA ARG A 64 12.65 3.96 12.83
C ARG A 64 11.77 5.18 13.09
N ASN A 65 11.49 5.96 12.04
CA ASN A 65 10.68 7.18 12.10
C ASN A 65 9.24 6.98 11.61
N THR A 66 8.82 5.74 11.38
CA THR A 66 7.47 5.38 10.90
C THR A 66 6.72 4.74 12.05
N GLN A 67 5.53 5.22 12.39
CA GLN A 67 4.69 4.67 13.45
C GLN A 67 3.97 3.40 12.98
N PHE A 68 4.16 2.29 13.69
CA PHE A 68 3.66 0.96 13.32
C PHE A 68 2.13 0.91 13.22
N TRP A 69 1.43 1.55 14.15
CA TRP A 69 -0.03 1.50 14.24
C TRP A 69 -0.73 2.55 13.38
N TRP A 70 -0.11 3.71 13.25
CA TRP A 70 -0.74 4.93 12.73
C TRP A 70 -0.34 5.27 11.30
N ASP A 71 0.87 4.92 10.86
CA ASP A 71 1.29 5.24 9.50
C ASP A 71 0.77 4.25 8.46
N SER A 72 0.48 4.77 7.26
CA SER A 72 0.10 3.96 6.09
C SER A 72 1.34 3.34 5.44
N TRP A 73 1.93 2.36 6.13
CA TRP A 73 3.09 1.59 5.67
C TRP A 73 2.73 0.19 5.17
N THR A 74 1.47 -0.21 5.33
CA THR A 74 0.91 -1.48 4.81
C THR A 74 -0.15 -1.19 3.74
N PRO A 75 -0.50 -2.17 2.88
CA PRO A 75 -1.57 -2.00 1.89
C PRO A 75 -2.96 -1.80 2.52
N PHE A 76 -3.11 -2.07 3.82
CA PHE A 76 -4.36 -1.91 4.57
C PHE A 76 -4.51 -0.51 5.19
N GLY A 77 -3.57 0.41 4.93
CA GLY A 77 -3.52 1.71 5.60
C GLY A 77 -2.99 1.59 7.03
N PRO A 78 -3.39 2.50 7.94
CA PRO A 78 -3.03 2.44 9.36
C PRO A 78 -3.55 1.16 10.01
N LEU A 79 -2.66 0.34 10.56
CA LEU A 79 -3.03 -0.96 11.14
C LEU A 79 -4.02 -0.86 12.30
N ILE A 80 -4.03 0.25 13.03
CA ILE A 80 -5.00 0.48 14.11
C ILE A 80 -6.44 0.61 13.61
N GLN A 81 -6.63 1.11 12.38
CA GLN A 81 -7.95 1.21 11.76
C GLN A 81 -8.40 -0.14 11.21
N TYR A 82 -7.45 -0.97 10.76
CA TYR A 82 -7.74 -2.29 10.20
C TYR A 82 -7.93 -3.38 11.28
N LEU A 83 -7.06 -3.44 12.29
CA LEU A 83 -7.10 -4.43 13.37
C LEU A 83 -7.91 -3.96 14.59
N GLY A 84 -8.26 -2.67 14.64
CA GLY A 84 -8.93 -2.03 15.77
C GLY A 84 -8.04 -1.90 17.01
N TYR A 85 -8.60 -1.29 18.07
CA TYR A 85 -7.91 -1.05 19.34
C TYR A 85 -7.44 -2.32 20.08
N SER A 86 -7.90 -3.51 19.65
CA SER A 86 -7.41 -4.79 20.15
C SER A 86 -6.04 -5.19 19.57
N GLY A 87 -5.63 -4.59 18.44
CA GLY A 87 -4.38 -4.88 17.73
C GLY A 87 -3.12 -4.77 18.60
N PRO A 88 -2.88 -3.64 19.31
CA PRO A 88 -1.73 -3.45 20.19
C PRO A 88 -1.58 -4.58 21.22
N SER A 89 -2.67 -4.95 21.89
CA SER A 89 -2.70 -6.02 22.88
C SER A 89 -2.43 -7.39 22.25
N ARG A 90 -3.01 -7.67 21.08
CA ARG A 90 -2.83 -8.94 20.36
C ARG A 90 -1.39 -9.14 19.87
N LEU A 91 -0.75 -8.07 19.40
CA LEU A 91 0.62 -8.13 18.88
C LEU A 91 1.68 -7.84 19.95
N ARG A 92 1.27 -7.53 21.18
CA ARG A 92 2.15 -7.13 22.29
C ARG A 92 3.10 -5.99 21.90
N LEU A 93 2.58 -5.04 21.14
CA LEU A 93 3.29 -3.84 20.72
C LEU A 93 2.65 -2.61 21.35
N PRO A 94 3.44 -1.70 21.94
CA PRO A 94 2.90 -0.46 22.45
C PRO A 94 2.33 0.40 21.30
N LEU A 95 1.34 1.23 21.61
CA LEU A 95 0.61 2.03 20.61
C LEU A 95 1.51 3.03 19.86
N ASN A 96 2.62 3.44 20.48
CA ASN A 96 3.63 4.33 19.93
C ASN A 96 4.82 3.58 19.29
N ALA A 97 4.71 2.26 19.08
CA ALA A 97 5.79 1.47 18.46
C ALA A 97 6.14 2.01 17.08
N SER A 98 7.44 2.05 16.76
CA SER A 98 7.91 2.29 15.39
C SER A 98 7.85 1.01 14.56
N VAL A 99 7.85 1.14 13.23
CA VAL A 99 7.88 0.00 12.31
C VAL A 99 9.11 -0.87 12.54
N ALA A 100 10.27 -0.26 12.78
CA ALA A 100 11.51 -0.99 13.10
C ALA A 100 11.38 -1.85 14.36
N ALA A 101 10.78 -1.31 15.43
CA ALA A 101 10.55 -2.05 16.66
C ALA A 101 9.50 -3.14 16.46
N GLY A 102 8.39 -2.80 15.77
CA GLY A 102 7.30 -3.71 15.47
C GLY A 102 7.72 -4.88 14.59
N VAL A 103 8.50 -4.66 13.52
CA VAL A 103 9.00 -5.73 12.64
C VAL A 103 9.99 -6.66 13.37
N ARG A 104 10.85 -6.11 14.23
CA ARG A 104 11.78 -6.90 15.07
C ARG A 104 11.08 -7.76 16.13
N LEU A 105 9.88 -7.38 16.55
CA LEU A 105 9.06 -8.10 17.54
C LEU A 105 8.00 -8.99 16.84
N ALA A 106 7.52 -8.60 15.67
CA ALA A 106 6.67 -9.38 14.79
C ALA A 106 7.39 -10.65 14.32
N SER A 107 8.70 -10.57 14.05
CA SER A 107 9.52 -11.75 13.76
C SER A 107 9.61 -12.75 14.93
N TRP A 108 9.07 -12.42 16.12
CA TRP A 108 9.00 -13.30 17.30
C TRP A 108 7.59 -13.91 17.53
N GLY A 109 6.68 -13.85 16.57
CA GLY A 109 5.38 -14.54 16.71
C GLY A 109 4.23 -14.06 15.84
N LEU A 110 4.42 -13.07 14.96
CA LEU A 110 3.48 -12.84 13.87
C LEU A 110 3.71 -13.90 12.80
N ASN A 111 2.85 -14.90 12.83
CA ASN A 111 2.56 -15.73 11.67
C ASN A 111 1.86 -14.80 10.65
N ILE A 112 2.60 -13.88 10.03
CA ILE A 112 2.17 -13.21 8.81
C ILE A 112 1.96 -14.37 7.87
N THR A 113 0.69 -14.71 7.60
CA THR A 113 0.35 -15.88 6.81
C THR A 113 1.17 -15.79 5.55
N THR A 114 2.11 -16.70 5.39
CA THR A 114 2.91 -16.74 4.17
C THR A 114 2.06 -17.16 3.00
N LEU A 115 0.76 -17.44 3.21
CA LEU A 115 -0.24 -17.90 2.26
C LEU A 115 -0.85 -16.73 1.47
N CYS A 116 -1.16 -17.00 0.20
CA CYS A 116 -1.71 -16.06 -0.76
C CYS A 116 -3.04 -15.47 -0.30
N CYS A 117 -3.14 -14.15 -0.33
CA CYS A 117 -4.36 -13.39 -0.03
C CYS A 117 -5.61 -13.75 -0.87
N LEU A 118 -5.45 -14.39 -2.04
CA LEU A 118 -6.57 -14.76 -2.92
C LEU A 118 -7.05 -16.19 -2.68
N CYS A 119 -6.13 -17.16 -2.61
CA CYS A 119 -6.51 -18.57 -2.50
C CYS A 119 -6.32 -19.18 -1.11
N ALA A 120 -5.52 -18.54 -0.24
CA ALA A 120 -5.14 -19.04 1.08
C ALA A 120 -4.54 -20.47 1.12
N VAL A 121 -4.07 -21.00 -0.02
CA VAL A 121 -3.61 -22.40 -0.16
C VAL A 121 -2.10 -22.51 -0.35
N ALA A 122 -1.48 -21.57 -1.08
CA ALA A 122 -0.06 -21.60 -1.39
C ALA A 122 0.62 -20.31 -0.94
N ASN A 123 1.95 -20.30 -0.84
CA ASN A 123 2.65 -19.11 -0.36
C ASN A 123 2.44 -17.88 -1.27
N GLU A 124 2.17 -16.73 -0.65
CA GLU A 124 2.10 -15.41 -1.26
C GLU A 124 3.46 -15.01 -1.82
N THR A 125 3.61 -15.27 -3.10
CA THR A 125 4.70 -14.74 -3.91
C THR A 125 4.08 -13.96 -5.05
N ARG A 126 4.80 -12.96 -5.57
CA ARG A 126 4.36 -12.20 -6.74
C ARG A 126 4.02 -13.12 -7.94
N GLY A 127 4.80 -14.18 -8.15
CA GLY A 127 4.55 -15.17 -9.19
C GLY A 127 3.24 -15.93 -8.95
N HIS A 128 2.99 -16.38 -7.72
CA HIS A 128 1.74 -17.03 -7.38
C HIS A 128 0.55 -16.08 -7.51
N VAL A 129 0.55 -14.93 -6.83
CA VAL A 129 -0.59 -13.98 -6.83
C VAL A 129 -0.96 -13.54 -8.24
N LEU A 130 0.01 -13.24 -9.09
CA LEU A 130 -0.29 -12.68 -10.41
C LEU A 130 -0.44 -13.72 -11.52
N LEU A 131 0.24 -14.88 -11.44
CA LEU A 131 0.29 -15.83 -12.57
C LEU A 131 -0.30 -17.19 -12.23
N SER A 132 0.07 -17.77 -11.09
CA SER A 132 -0.22 -19.18 -10.78
C SER A 132 -1.45 -19.40 -9.89
N CYS A 133 -1.95 -18.36 -9.23
CA CYS A 133 -3.12 -18.42 -8.37
C CYS A 133 -4.36 -18.80 -9.19
N VAL A 134 -5.20 -19.68 -8.65
CA VAL A 134 -6.42 -20.16 -9.32
C VAL A 134 -7.31 -19.02 -9.80
N TYR A 135 -7.49 -17.98 -8.98
CA TYR A 135 -8.30 -16.80 -9.33
C TYR A 135 -7.65 -15.97 -10.45
N SER A 136 -6.36 -15.69 -10.34
CA SER A 136 -5.61 -14.90 -11.32
C SER A 136 -5.53 -15.61 -12.67
N ARG A 137 -5.47 -16.94 -12.68
CA ARG A 137 -5.53 -17.73 -13.93
C ARG A 137 -6.86 -17.57 -14.65
N GLU A 138 -7.98 -17.54 -13.93
CA GLU A 138 -9.29 -17.28 -14.56
C GLU A 138 -9.37 -15.86 -15.13
N ILE A 139 -8.84 -14.87 -14.41
CA ILE A 139 -8.75 -13.49 -14.90
C ILE A 139 -7.90 -13.42 -16.18
N TRP A 140 -6.73 -14.07 -16.19
CA TRP A 140 -5.87 -14.12 -17.37
C TRP A 140 -6.50 -14.85 -18.56
N LYS A 141 -7.29 -15.91 -18.34
CA LYS A 141 -8.05 -16.54 -19.44
C LYS A 141 -8.98 -15.53 -20.10
N LEU A 142 -9.75 -14.78 -19.32
CA LEU A 142 -10.69 -13.77 -19.84
C LEU A 142 -9.98 -12.64 -20.58
N ILE A 143 -8.83 -12.20 -20.07
CA ILE A 143 -7.99 -11.17 -20.70
C ILE A 143 -7.40 -11.67 -22.02
N LEU A 144 -6.76 -12.85 -22.00
CA LEU A 144 -6.09 -13.41 -23.18
C LEU A 144 -7.10 -13.73 -24.28
N LEU A 145 -8.30 -14.21 -23.94
CA LEU A 145 -9.40 -14.37 -24.89
C LEU A 145 -9.73 -13.09 -25.67
N ARG A 146 -9.46 -11.91 -25.10
CA ARG A 146 -9.74 -10.61 -25.74
C ARG A 146 -8.51 -9.98 -26.38
N LEU A 147 -7.32 -10.17 -25.80
CA LEU A 147 -6.12 -9.42 -26.18
C LEU A 147 -5.05 -10.26 -26.90
N ASP A 148 -5.08 -11.58 -26.77
CA ASP A 148 -4.13 -12.51 -27.38
C ASP A 148 -4.65 -13.97 -27.35
N PRO A 149 -5.69 -14.32 -28.14
CA PRO A 149 -6.46 -15.57 -27.96
C PRO A 149 -5.68 -16.85 -28.24
N VAL A 150 -4.57 -16.75 -28.97
CA VAL A 150 -3.69 -17.87 -29.33
C VAL A 150 -2.68 -18.15 -28.22
N ARG A 151 -2.55 -17.24 -27.24
CA ARG A 151 -1.55 -17.34 -26.18
C ARG A 151 -2.02 -18.22 -25.03
N ASN A 152 -1.12 -19.06 -24.55
CA ASN A 152 -1.29 -19.77 -23.29
C ASN A 152 -1.10 -18.84 -22.08
N LEU A 153 -1.60 -19.28 -20.91
CA LEU A 153 -1.36 -18.60 -19.64
C LEU A 153 0.15 -18.49 -19.34
N PHE A 154 0.51 -17.44 -18.62
CA PHE A 154 1.89 -17.20 -18.22
C PHE A 154 2.34 -18.19 -17.15
N SER A 155 3.47 -18.84 -17.39
CA SER A 155 4.14 -19.72 -16.43
C SER A 155 5.21 -18.98 -15.63
N SER A 156 5.73 -17.86 -16.17
CA SER A 156 6.81 -17.09 -15.55
C SER A 156 6.65 -15.58 -15.73
N TRP A 157 7.34 -14.84 -14.87
CA TRP A 157 7.36 -13.38 -14.95
C TRP A 157 8.04 -12.86 -16.23
N ALA A 158 9.02 -13.60 -16.77
CA ALA A 158 9.69 -13.26 -18.01
C ALA A 158 8.73 -13.31 -19.21
N GLU A 159 7.84 -14.31 -19.26
CA GLU A 159 6.82 -14.44 -20.30
C GLU A 159 5.80 -13.29 -20.26
N LEU A 160 5.37 -12.89 -19.06
CA LEU A 160 4.48 -11.75 -18.89
C LEU A 160 5.15 -10.46 -19.36
N LEU A 161 6.39 -10.20 -18.94
CA LEU A 161 7.13 -9.01 -19.37
C LEU A 161 7.36 -8.98 -20.88
N SER A 162 7.64 -10.13 -21.49
CA SER A 162 7.76 -10.26 -22.95
C SER A 162 6.44 -9.90 -23.64
N TRP A 163 5.32 -10.39 -23.14
CA TRP A 163 3.99 -10.08 -23.66
C TRP A 163 3.60 -8.60 -23.52
N LEU A 164 3.90 -7.97 -22.38
CA LEU A 164 3.66 -6.54 -22.16
C LEU A 164 4.45 -5.66 -23.14
N ARG A 165 5.67 -6.08 -23.48
CA ARG A 165 6.55 -5.39 -24.43
C ARG A 165 6.12 -5.62 -25.88
N GLN A 166 5.48 -6.74 -26.18
CA GLN A 166 4.88 -7.01 -27.47
C GLN A 166 3.59 -6.20 -27.57
N GLY A 167 3.60 -5.10 -28.33
CA GLY A 167 2.37 -4.40 -28.70
C GLY A 167 1.86 -4.97 -30.01
N SER A 168 0.55 -5.11 -30.16
CA SER A 168 -0.09 -5.38 -31.46
C SER A 168 -1.10 -4.27 -31.78
N SER A 169 -1.59 -4.24 -33.02
CA SER A 169 -2.69 -3.35 -33.41
C SER A 169 -3.98 -3.61 -32.61
N ALA A 170 -4.24 -4.87 -32.25
CA ALA A 170 -5.40 -5.28 -31.44
C ALA A 170 -5.22 -5.04 -29.94
N ALA A 171 -3.97 -5.03 -29.44
CA ALA A 171 -3.66 -4.81 -28.03
C ALA A 171 -2.38 -3.97 -27.90
N PRO A 172 -2.50 -2.63 -27.88
CA PRO A 172 -1.36 -1.72 -27.69
C PRO A 172 -0.64 -1.98 -26.35
N ARG A 173 0.65 -1.65 -26.29
CA ARG A 173 1.49 -1.82 -25.08
C ARG A 173 0.88 -1.15 -23.84
N THR A 174 0.24 0.00 -24.03
CA THR A 174 -0.44 0.75 -22.97
C THR A 174 -1.61 -0.05 -22.39
N LEU A 175 -2.46 -0.62 -23.25
CA LEU A 175 -3.58 -1.45 -22.83
C LEU A 175 -3.11 -2.70 -22.08
N ARG A 176 -2.09 -3.40 -22.60
CA ARG A 176 -1.49 -4.56 -21.93
C ARG A 176 -0.89 -4.18 -20.56
N SER A 177 -0.27 -3.00 -20.45
CA SER A 177 0.35 -2.52 -19.20
C SER A 177 -0.68 -2.17 -18.13
N VAL A 178 -1.80 -1.54 -18.50
CA VAL A 178 -2.90 -1.24 -17.57
C VAL A 178 -3.47 -2.53 -16.98
N VAL A 179 -3.62 -3.56 -17.80
CA VAL A 179 -4.15 -4.87 -17.36
C VAL A 179 -3.23 -5.58 -16.35
N ALA A 180 -1.91 -5.40 -16.45
CA ALA A 180 -0.95 -5.96 -15.50
C ALA A 180 -0.72 -5.10 -14.24
N GLN A 181 -1.34 -3.91 -14.16
CA GLN A 181 -1.26 -3.00 -13.02
C GLN A 181 -2.49 -3.06 -12.10
N ALA A 182 -3.56 -3.73 -12.52
CA ALA A 182 -4.76 -4.00 -11.73
C ALA A 182 -4.54 -5.18 -10.77
#